data_AF-A0A5S3Y2U0-F1
#
_entry.id   AF-A0A5S3Y2U0-F1
#
_cell.length_a   1.000
_cell.length_b   1.000
_cell.length_c   1.000
_cell.angle_alpha   90.00
_cell.angle_beta   90.00
_cell.angle_gamma   90.00
#
_symmetry.space_group_name_H-M   'P 1'
#
loop_
_entity.id
_entity.type
_entity.pdbx_description
1 polymer ?
#
loop_
_entity_poly.entity_id
_entity_poly.type
_entity_poly.pdbx_seq_one_letter_code
_entity_poly.pdbx_strand_id
1 'polypeptide(L)'
;VVRNLLLNPIELLGEASHRVGDGDLSVYLPTQGNDEVGTLFHDFNHMVKQIRDFQGELEEYKHHLEEKVDNRTRALEEMNKQLGIAITQAK
;
A
#
# COMPACT_ATOMS: atom_id res chain seq x y z
N VAL A 1 37.12 -0.07 -15.52
CA VAL A 1 37.04 0.63 -14.21
C VAL A 1 35.76 1.47 -14.10
N VAL A 2 35.54 2.47 -14.96
CA VAL A 2 34.33 3.33 -14.94
C VAL A 2 33.01 2.54 -15.08
N ARG A 3 32.97 1.52 -15.95
CA ARG A 3 31.75 0.69 -16.17
C ARG A 3 31.26 -0.01 -14.90
N ASN A 4 32.17 -0.54 -14.09
CA ASN A 4 31.78 -1.21 -12.84
C ASN A 4 31.40 -0.25 -11.71
N LEU A 5 31.89 0.99 -11.75
CA LEU A 5 31.65 1.98 -10.70
C LEU A 5 30.37 2.79 -10.94
N LEU A 6 29.93 2.96 -12.20
CA LEU A 6 28.78 3.81 -12.52
C LEU A 6 27.73 3.11 -13.40
N LEU A 7 28.13 2.34 -14.41
CA LEU A 7 27.14 1.73 -15.31
C LEU A 7 26.39 0.58 -14.64
N ASN A 8 27.09 -0.33 -13.95
CA ASN A 8 26.41 -1.46 -13.29
C ASN A 8 25.42 -1.01 -12.19
N PRO A 9 25.75 -0.03 -11.31
CA PRO A 9 24.77 0.43 -10.33
C PRO A 9 23.55 1.11 -10.94
N ILE A 10 23.70 1.85 -12.04
CA ILE A 10 22.58 2.47 -12.75
C ILE A 10 21.69 1.40 -13.40
N GLU A 11 22.28 0.37 -14.01
CA GLU A 11 21.52 -0.77 -14.56
C GLU A 11 20.74 -1.50 -13.46
N LEU A 12 21.36 -1.75 -12.30
CA LEU A 12 20.69 -2.35 -11.14
C LEU A 12 19.52 -1.50 -10.63
N LEU A 13 19.70 -0.18 -10.54
CA LEU A 13 18.63 0.74 -10.13
C LEU A 13 17.48 0.74 -11.14
N GLY A 14 17.79 0.71 -12.43
CA GLY A 14 16.80 0.62 -13.51
C GLY A 14 15.98 -0.66 -13.42
N GLU A 15 16.63 -1.81 -13.27
CA GLU A 15 15.95 -3.09 -13.10
C GLU A 15 15.08 -3.12 -11.83
N ALA A 16 15.61 -2.64 -10.71
CA ALA A 16 14.88 -2.54 -9.46
C ALA A 16 13.64 -1.64 -9.59
N SER A 17 13.78 -0.50 -10.28
CA SER A 17 12.67 0.43 -10.53
C SER A 17 11.59 -0.20 -11.40
N HIS A 18 11.97 -0.96 -12.44
CA HIS A 18 11.01 -1.69 -13.26
C HIS A 18 10.22 -2.72 -12.45
N ARG A 19 10.90 -3.53 -11.63
CA ARG A 19 10.25 -4.52 -10.77
C ARG A 19 9.27 -3.90 -9.77
N VAL A 20 9.66 -2.78 -9.15
CA VAL A 20 8.78 -2.01 -8.26
C VAL A 20 7.57 -1.46 -9.02
N GLY A 21 7.77 -0.97 -10.25
CA GLY A 21 6.70 -0.52 -11.14
C GLY A 21 5.72 -1.65 -11.52
N ASP A 22 6.20 -2.88 -11.62
CA ASP A 22 5.40 -4.09 -11.86
C ASP A 22 4.73 -4.63 -10.58
N GLY A 23 4.94 -3.97 -9.43
CA GLY A 23 4.30 -4.29 -8.15
C GLY A 23 5.14 -5.15 -7.21
N ASP A 24 6.37 -5.53 -7.58
CA ASP A 24 7.29 -6.22 -6.67
C ASP A 24 7.95 -5.24 -5.69
N LEU A 25 7.35 -5.10 -4.50
CA LEU A 25 7.89 -4.27 -3.41
C LEU A 25 8.82 -5.02 -2.46
N SER A 26 9.23 -6.25 -2.82
CA SER A 26 10.25 -7.01 -2.06
C SER A 26 11.68 -6.66 -2.47
N VAL A 27 11.83 -5.86 -3.53
CA VAL A 27 13.11 -5.44 -4.09
C VAL A 27 13.93 -4.66 -3.07
N TYR A 28 15.22 -4.97 -3.01
CA TYR A 28 16.18 -4.29 -2.15
C TYR A 28 17.53 -4.16 -2.87
N LEU A 29 18.08 -2.94 -2.89
CA LEU A 29 19.39 -2.65 -3.44
C LEU A 29 20.47 -2.58 -2.34
N PRO A 30 21.70 -3.07 -2.57
CA PRO A 30 22.75 -3.09 -1.57
C PRO A 30 23.31 -1.69 -1.29
N THR A 31 23.10 -1.13 -0.10
CA THR A 31 23.55 0.23 0.25
C THR A 31 25.03 0.31 0.68
N GLN A 32 25.90 -0.54 0.12
CA GLN A 32 27.30 -0.61 0.50
C GLN A 32 28.10 0.43 -0.30
N GLY A 33 28.47 1.53 0.35
CA GLY A 33 29.25 2.61 -0.27
C GLY A 33 28.90 3.94 0.39
N ASN A 34 29.91 4.73 0.74
CA ASN A 34 29.71 6.09 1.28
C ASN A 34 29.72 7.16 0.17
N ASP A 35 29.33 6.76 -1.05
CA ASP A 35 29.28 7.61 -2.23
C ASP A 35 27.83 7.93 -2.64
N GLU A 36 27.68 8.71 -3.71
CA GLU A 36 26.40 9.13 -4.24
C GLU A 36 25.53 7.95 -4.70
N VAL A 37 26.15 6.85 -5.14
CA VAL A 37 25.44 5.64 -5.54
C VAL A 37 24.84 4.94 -4.32
N GLY A 38 25.61 4.78 -3.25
CA GLY A 38 25.13 4.22 -1.99
C GLY A 38 23.97 5.03 -1.41
N THR A 39 24.05 6.36 -1.50
CA THR A 39 22.97 7.27 -1.08
C THR A 39 21.72 7.10 -1.92
N LEU A 40 21.85 7.03 -3.25
CA LEU A 40 20.72 6.83 -4.16
C LEU A 40 20.02 5.48 -3.92
N PHE A 41 20.79 4.42 -3.64
CA PHE A 41 20.23 3.11 -3.31
C PHE A 41 19.50 3.14 -1.96
N HIS A 42 20.02 3.87 -0.98
CA HIS A 42 19.35 4.08 0.30
C HIS A 42 17.99 4.78 0.11
N ASP A 43 17.97 5.89 -0.63
CA ASP A 43 16.75 6.66 -0.90
C ASP A 43 15.73 5.83 -1.69
N PHE A 44 16.20 5.06 -2.68
CA PHE A 44 15.35 4.12 -3.42
C PHE A 44 14.69 3.09 -2.48
N ASN A 45 15.48 2.40 -1.65
CA ASN A 45 14.96 1.42 -0.70
C ASN A 45 13.97 2.05 0.28
N HIS A 46 14.22 3.28 0.70
CA HIS A 46 13.30 4.02 1.56
C HIS A 46 11.95 4.29 0.87
N MET A 47 11.97 4.72 -0.41
CA MET A 47 10.73 4.89 -1.19
C MET A 47 9.95 3.58 -1.34
N VAL A 48 10.62 2.47 -1.65
CA VAL A 48 9.97 1.14 -1.78
C VAL A 48 9.32 0.73 -0.46
N LYS A 49 10.00 0.95 0.67
CA LYS A 49 9.43 0.71 2.00
C LYS A 49 8.17 1.56 2.23
N GLN A 50 8.21 2.85 1.93
CA GLN A 50 7.05 3.74 2.10
C GLN A 50 5.86 3.30 1.24
N ILE A 51 6.08 2.91 -0.02
CA ILE A 51 5.02 2.40 -0.89
C ILE A 51 4.37 1.14 -0.28
N ARG A 52 5.18 0.22 0.24
CA ARG A 52 4.68 -1.00 0.89
C ARG A 52 3.88 -0.70 2.14
N ASP A 53 4.37 0.22 2.98
CA ASP A 53 3.69 0.63 4.20
C ASP A 53 2.32 1.27 3.85
N PHE A 54 2.26 2.15 2.84
CA PHE A 54 1.00 2.74 2.36
C PHE A 54 0.02 1.71 1.77
N GLN A 55 0.51 0.66 1.10
CA GLN A 55 -0.36 -0.43 0.66
C GLN A 55 -0.99 -1.18 1.84
N GLY A 56 -0.22 -1.40 2.91
CA GLY A 56 -0.73 -2.00 4.15
C GLY A 56 -1.82 -1.14 4.79
N GLU A 57 -1.55 0.16 4.97
CA GLU A 57 -2.52 1.11 5.54
C GLU A 57 -3.80 1.20 4.69
N LEU A 58 -3.67 1.18 3.37
CA LEU A 58 -4.83 1.22 2.47
C LEU A 58 -5.71 -0.03 2.62
N GLU A 59 -5.12 -1.20 2.81
CA GLU A 59 -5.86 -2.44 2.99
C GLU A 59 -6.57 -2.48 4.35
N GLU A 60 -5.89 -2.04 5.42
CA GLU A 60 -6.53 -1.88 6.73
C GLU A 60 -7.71 -0.90 6.67
N TYR A 61 -7.54 0.21 5.96
CA TYR A 61 -8.62 1.19 5.79
C TYR A 61 -9.81 0.61 5.03
N LYS A 62 -9.58 -0.19 3.98
CA LYS A 62 -10.65 -0.87 3.25
C LYS A 62 -11.42 -1.82 4.16
N HIS A 63 -10.73 -2.68 4.91
CA HIS A 63 -11.39 -3.60 5.84
C HIS A 63 -12.23 -2.86 6.89
N HIS A 64 -11.71 -1.77 7.45
CA HIS A 64 -12.46 -0.97 8.41
C HIS A 64 -13.68 -0.28 7.77
N LEU A 65 -13.57 0.14 6.52
CA LEU A 65 -14.69 0.73 5.79
C LEU A 65 -15.78 -0.30 5.49
N GLU A 66 -15.41 -1.52 5.08
CA GLU A 66 -16.33 -2.64 4.86
C GLU A 66 -17.10 -2.98 6.14
N GLU A 67 -16.40 -3.11 7.27
CA GLU A 67 -17.01 -3.34 8.58
C GLU A 67 -18.01 -2.23 8.94
N LYS A 68 -17.65 -0.97 8.69
CA LYS A 68 -18.51 0.18 8.98
C LYS A 68 -19.76 0.20 8.11
N VAL A 69 -19.63 -0.16 6.83
CA VAL A 69 -20.77 -0.27 5.90
C VAL A 69 -21.70 -1.38 6.37
N ASP A 70 -21.18 -2.56 6.67
CA ASP A 70 -21.97 -3.70 7.12
C ASP A 70 -22.71 -3.40 8.44
N ASN A 71 -22.03 -2.83 9.43
CA ASN A 71 -22.66 -2.41 10.69
C ASN A 71 -23.80 -1.39 10.47
N ARG A 72 -23.60 -0.42 9.57
CA ARG A 72 -24.64 0.59 9.26
C ARG A 72 -25.81 0.00 8.50
N THR A 73 -25.56 -0.91 7.55
CA THR A 73 -26.60 -1.61 6.81
C THR A 73 -27.48 -2.43 7.76
N ARG A 74 -26.87 -3.21 8.66
CA ARG A 74 -27.61 -3.99 9.67
C ARG A 74 -28.45 -3.09 10.59
N ALA A 75 -27.92 -1.95 11.02
CA ALA A 75 -28.68 -1.00 11.84
C ALA A 75 -29.87 -0.39 11.08
N LEU A 76 -29.69 -0.05 9.80
CA LEU A 76 -30.76 0.47 8.95
C LEU A 76 -31.86 -0.56 8.70
N GLU A 77 -31.48 -1.81 8.44
CA GLU A 77 -32.44 -2.91 8.25
C GLU A 77 -33.28 -3.15 9.49
N GLU A 78 -32.66 -3.14 10.68
CA GLU A 78 -33.38 -3.30 11.94
C GLU A 78 -34.33 -2.13 12.20
N MET A 79 -33.90 -0.89 11.97
CA MET A 79 -34.79 0.28 12.09
C MET A 79 -35.95 0.21 11.09
N ASN A 80 -35.71 -0.17 9.83
CA ASN A 80 -36.75 -0.33 8.82
C ASN A 80 -37.76 -1.41 9.21
N LYS A 81 -37.29 -2.53 9.77
CA LYS A 81 -38.14 -3.60 10.29
C LYS A 81 -39.02 -3.10 11.44
N GLN A 82 -38.44 -2.37 12.40
CA GLN A 82 -39.18 -1.79 13.52
C GLN A 82 -40.25 -0.78 13.06
N LEU A 83 -39.92 0.08 12.10
CA LEU A 83 -40.87 1.01 11.49
C LEU A 83 -42.02 0.26 10.79
N GLY A 84 -41.72 -0.81 10.05
CA GLY A 84 -42.74 -1.64 9.40
C GLY A 84 -43.70 -2.31 10.39
N ILE A 85 -43.17 -2.78 11.52
CA ILE A 85 -43.98 -3.33 12.62
C ILE A 85 -44.89 -2.25 13.21
N ALA A 86 -44.34 -1.07 13.52
CA ALA A 86 -45.10 0.04 14.10
C ALA A 86 -46.23 0.52 13.17
N ILE A 87 -45.97 0.63 11.86
CA ILE A 87 -46.98 1.00 10.85
C ILE A 87 -48.11 -0.04 10.81
N THR A 88 -47.79 -1.32 10.95
CA THR A 88 -48.78 -2.40 10.94
C THR A 88 -49.63 -2.40 12.21
N GLN A 89 -49.05 -2.10 13.36
CA GLN A 89 -49.76 -1.99 14.64
C GLN A 89 -50.69 -0.77 14.73
N ALA A 90 -50.40 0.29 13.99
CA ALA A 90 -51.19 1.52 13.97
C ALA A 90 -52.42 1.45 13.05
N LYS A 91 -52.56 0.38 12.24
CA LYS A 91 -53.71 0.11 11.38
C LYS A 91 -54.72 -0.81 12.06
#